data_AF-A0A8C5IDQ0-F1
#
_entry.id   AF-A0A8C5IDQ0-F1
#
_cell.length_a   1.000
_cell.length_b   1.000
_cell.length_c   1.000
_cell.angle_alpha   90.00
_cell.angle_beta   90.00
_cell.angle_gamma   90.00
#
_symmetry.space_group_name_H-M   'P 1'
#
loop_
_entity.id
_entity.type
_entity.pdbx_description
1 polymer ?
#
loop_
_entity_poly.entity_id
_entity_poly.type
_entity_poly.pdbx_seq_one_letter_code
_entity_poly.pdbx_strand_id
1 'polypeptide(L)'
;MDIKGKKGPVGMPKEATCDRFMCIQQGSECDIWDGQPVCKCKDRCEKEPSFTCASDGLTYYNKCYMDAEACIKGITLNVVTCRYHLTWPNTSPIPPETTARPTTAYSETTVIDILPPALVNNPVHQSVYVGETVSFLCDVSGRPKPEITWEKQVDGKDKVIMKPNHVRGNVVVTNIAQLVIYNTQLQDAGIYTCTAQNTGGLLRADFPLSVIRGEPTSKETSQNKTHFPTDECLKQPDSEDCGEEQTRWYYDAKKNNCFTFIYGNCNSNLNHFETYESCMLTCMNGPINICNLPALQGHCKAYEPRWAYNSLTKQCQSFIYGGCGGNENNFESREACEEMCPFPKNTHCKACKPRQKLVTSFCKSDFVILGRITELTEDQDSGHALVTVEEILKDDKMGLKFLGKEPLEITLLNMDWSCPCPNMTTVDGQLIIMGDVHNGMAILQPDSFVGTSSIRRVRKLREVIHKKTCELLKEFLGLH
;
A
#
# COMPACT_ATOMS: atom_id res chain seq x y z
N MET A 1 3.34 36.63 -54.04
CA MET A 1 2.42 37.76 -54.29
C MET A 1 1.35 37.73 -53.23
N ASP A 2 0.93 38.92 -52.78
CA ASP A 2 -0.42 39.23 -52.33
C ASP A 2 -1.47 38.47 -53.18
N ILE A 3 -2.67 38.16 -52.69
CA ILE A 3 -3.51 39.18 -52.05
C ILE A 3 -3.77 38.74 -50.60
N LYS A 4 -2.66 38.79 -49.85
CA LYS A 4 -2.24 38.25 -48.55
C LYS A 4 -3.03 37.07 -48.02
N GLY A 5 -2.59 35.89 -48.45
CA GLY A 5 -2.96 34.62 -47.86
C GLY A 5 -2.74 34.54 -46.35
N LYS A 6 -3.77 34.03 -45.67
CA LYS A 6 -3.61 33.07 -44.57
C LYS A 6 -4.64 31.97 -44.77
N LYS A 7 -4.15 30.76 -45.07
CA LYS A 7 -4.88 29.53 -44.80
C LYS A 7 -5.12 29.50 -43.29
N GLY A 8 -6.38 29.67 -42.86
CA GLY A 8 -6.77 29.31 -41.49
C GLY A 8 -6.55 27.81 -41.30
N PRO A 9 -6.13 27.36 -40.11
CA PRO A 9 -5.84 25.95 -39.89
C PRO A 9 -7.11 25.12 -40.14
N VAL A 10 -6.97 24.18 -41.07
CA VAL A 10 -7.87 23.05 -41.25
C VAL A 10 -7.88 22.26 -39.94
N GLY A 11 -9.08 22.02 -39.40
CA GLY A 11 -9.30 21.12 -38.27
C GLY A 11 -9.59 21.82 -36.94
N MET A 12 -10.75 22.48 -36.81
CA MET A 12 -11.38 22.60 -35.50
C MET A 12 -11.86 21.20 -35.08
N PRO A 13 -11.60 20.73 -33.84
CA PRO A 13 -12.20 19.51 -33.34
C PRO A 13 -13.73 19.67 -33.40
N LYS A 14 -14.43 18.67 -33.94
CA LYS A 14 -15.89 18.62 -33.82
C LYS A 14 -16.22 18.70 -32.33
N GLU A 15 -17.09 19.62 -31.93
CA GLU A 15 -17.64 19.67 -30.59
C GLU A 15 -18.12 18.25 -30.21
N ALA A 16 -17.65 17.74 -29.08
CA ALA A 16 -18.07 16.44 -28.60
C ALA A 16 -19.58 16.44 -28.39
N THR A 17 -20.26 15.45 -28.95
CA THR A 17 -21.72 15.31 -28.91
C THR A 17 -22.09 13.93 -28.39
N CYS A 18 -23.18 13.86 -27.65
CA CYS A 18 -23.73 12.60 -27.14
C CYS A 18 -24.45 11.76 -28.22
N ASP A 19 -24.60 12.28 -29.44
CA ASP A 19 -25.38 11.68 -30.54
C ASP A 19 -24.92 10.27 -30.95
N ARG A 20 -23.67 9.90 -30.64
CA ARG A 20 -23.08 8.57 -30.94
C ARG A 20 -22.47 7.87 -29.73
N PHE A 21 -22.65 8.43 -28.53
CA PHE A 21 -22.10 7.88 -27.30
C PHE A 21 -23.21 7.21 -26.49
N MET A 22 -23.19 5.87 -26.46
CA MET A 22 -24.19 5.08 -25.75
C MET A 22 -23.65 4.62 -24.42
N CYS A 23 -24.38 4.93 -23.36
CA CYS A 23 -24.08 4.45 -22.03
C CYS A 23 -24.71 3.08 -21.80
N ILE A 24 -23.87 2.10 -21.43
CA ILE A 24 -24.27 0.70 -21.24
C ILE A 24 -24.89 0.43 -19.86
N GLN A 25 -24.64 1.30 -18.88
CA GLN A 25 -25.13 1.14 -17.52
C GLN A 25 -26.61 1.55 -17.44
N GLN A 26 -27.46 0.69 -16.86
CA GLN A 26 -28.86 1.01 -16.60
C GLN A 26 -28.97 2.31 -15.79
N GLY A 27 -29.79 3.25 -16.24
CA GLY A 27 -30.02 4.53 -15.56
C GLY A 27 -28.91 5.57 -15.72
N SER A 28 -27.94 5.32 -16.61
CA SER A 28 -26.96 6.32 -17.00
C SER A 28 -27.40 7.09 -18.25
N GLU A 29 -27.07 8.37 -18.29
CA GLU A 29 -27.28 9.28 -19.41
C GLU A 29 -25.93 9.88 -19.84
N CYS A 30 -25.81 10.20 -21.13
CA CYS A 30 -24.62 10.86 -21.64
C CYS A 30 -24.66 12.34 -21.27
N ASP A 31 -23.57 12.82 -20.68
CA ASP A 31 -23.34 14.23 -20.35
C ASP A 31 -21.97 14.66 -20.91
N ILE A 32 -21.81 15.92 -21.28
CA ILE A 32 -20.55 16.43 -21.84
C ILE A 32 -19.75 17.08 -20.72
N TRP A 33 -18.65 16.45 -20.34
CA TRP A 33 -17.75 16.95 -19.31
C TRP A 33 -16.36 17.21 -19.91
N ASP A 34 -15.86 18.43 -19.75
CA ASP A 34 -14.56 18.89 -20.29
C ASP A 34 -14.36 18.61 -21.79
N GLY A 35 -15.42 18.79 -22.58
CA GLY A 35 -15.38 18.57 -24.03
C GLY A 35 -15.33 17.09 -24.44
N GLN A 36 -15.67 16.15 -23.56
CA GLN A 36 -15.82 14.73 -23.87
C GLN A 36 -17.17 14.17 -23.35
N PRO A 37 -17.79 13.21 -24.06
CA PRO A 37 -19.01 12.56 -23.57
C PRO A 37 -18.68 11.55 -22.46
N VAL A 38 -19.36 11.66 -21.32
CA VAL A 38 -19.20 10.81 -20.14
C VAL A 38 -20.57 10.26 -19.72
N CYS A 39 -20.61 9.03 -19.25
CA CYS A 39 -21.83 8.45 -18.69
C CYS A 39 -22.00 8.87 -17.24
N LYS A 40 -23.10 9.55 -16.93
CA LYS A 40 -23.46 9.96 -15.58
C LYS A 40 -24.77 9.29 -15.18
N CYS A 41 -24.90 8.90 -13.91
CA CYS A 41 -26.17 8.42 -13.39
C CYS A 41 -27.18 9.55 -13.31
N LYS A 42 -28.40 9.27 -13.76
CA LYS A 42 -29.50 10.23 -13.74
C LYS A 42 -29.78 10.69 -12.31
N ASP A 43 -29.67 11.99 -12.05
CA ASP A 43 -29.81 12.59 -10.71
C ASP A 43 -31.19 13.22 -10.47
N ARG A 44 -32.01 13.35 -11.53
CA ARG A 44 -33.36 13.93 -11.48
C ARG A 44 -34.39 12.99 -12.09
N CYS A 45 -35.39 12.64 -11.29
CA CYS A 45 -36.55 11.86 -11.70
C CYS A 45 -37.84 12.65 -11.53
N GLU A 46 -38.83 12.31 -12.35
CA GLU A 46 -40.18 12.86 -12.22
C GLU A 46 -40.78 12.50 -10.87
N LYS A 47 -41.56 13.42 -10.30
CA LYS A 47 -42.19 13.26 -8.98
C LYS A 47 -43.55 12.57 -9.06
N GLU A 48 -43.98 12.12 -10.23
CA GLU A 48 -45.22 11.35 -10.35
C GLU A 48 -45.02 9.92 -9.83
N PRO A 49 -45.92 9.44 -8.95
CA PRO A 49 -45.81 8.10 -8.37
C PRO A 49 -46.23 7.04 -9.38
N SER A 50 -45.31 6.14 -9.72
CA SER A 50 -45.55 4.97 -10.58
C SER A 50 -44.75 3.78 -10.05
N PHE A 51 -45.16 3.28 -8.88
CA PHE A 51 -44.38 2.31 -8.11
C PHE A 51 -43.90 1.12 -8.95
N THR A 52 -42.59 0.85 -8.90
CA THR A 52 -41.93 -0.16 -9.72
C THR A 52 -41.21 -1.15 -8.79
N CYS A 53 -41.56 -2.42 -8.85
CA CYS A 53 -40.86 -3.46 -8.11
C CYS A 53 -39.68 -3.98 -8.91
N ALA A 54 -38.56 -4.20 -8.23
CA ALA A 54 -37.32 -4.64 -8.83
C ALA A 54 -36.93 -6.07 -8.39
N SER A 55 -36.04 -6.68 -9.16
CA SER A 55 -35.52 -8.03 -8.92
C SER A 55 -34.73 -8.20 -7.62
N ASP A 56 -34.38 -7.12 -6.93
CA ASP A 56 -33.77 -7.11 -5.60
C ASP A 56 -34.80 -7.23 -4.45
N GLY A 57 -36.10 -7.29 -4.78
CA GLY A 57 -37.20 -7.39 -3.83
C GLY A 57 -37.65 -6.05 -3.24
N LEU A 58 -37.12 -4.92 -3.71
CA LEU A 58 -37.52 -3.58 -3.29
C LEU A 58 -38.55 -2.96 -4.24
N THR A 59 -39.34 -2.02 -3.69
CA THR A 59 -40.30 -1.21 -4.47
C THR A 59 -39.79 0.22 -4.54
N TYR A 60 -39.63 0.72 -5.76
CA TYR A 60 -39.17 2.07 -6.05
C TYR A 60 -40.34 2.98 -6.38
N TYR A 61 -40.18 4.27 -6.09
CA TYR A 61 -41.21 5.28 -6.31
C TYR A 61 -41.68 5.35 -7.77
N ASN A 62 -40.74 5.23 -8.71
CA ASN A 62 -40.99 4.94 -10.11
C ASN A 62 -39.77 4.28 -10.77
N LYS A 63 -39.90 3.89 -12.04
CA LYS A 63 -38.83 3.22 -12.80
C LYS A 63 -37.57 4.09 -12.90
N CYS A 64 -37.69 5.41 -12.98
CA CYS A 64 -36.53 6.30 -13.03
C CYS A 64 -35.70 6.20 -11.75
N TYR A 65 -36.34 6.19 -10.57
CA TYR A 65 -35.63 6.00 -9.30
C TYR A 65 -34.99 4.61 -9.19
N MET A 66 -35.66 3.58 -9.70
CA MET A 66 -35.08 2.23 -9.78
C MET A 66 -33.82 2.20 -10.65
N ASP A 67 -33.89 2.77 -11.85
CA ASP A 67 -32.78 2.82 -12.80
C ASP A 67 -31.61 3.67 -12.25
N ALA A 68 -31.91 4.81 -11.60
CA ALA A 68 -30.89 5.68 -10.99
C ALA A 68 -30.15 4.97 -9.85
N GLU A 69 -30.86 4.24 -8.99
CA GLU A 69 -30.26 3.42 -7.92
C GLU A 69 -29.43 2.27 -8.48
N ALA A 70 -29.92 1.61 -9.54
CA ALA A 70 -29.16 0.59 -10.27
C ALA A 70 -27.86 1.17 -10.84
N CYS A 71 -27.90 2.40 -11.38
CA CYS A 71 -26.75 3.11 -11.90
C CYS A 71 -25.71 3.42 -10.82
N ILE A 72 -26.12 4.02 -9.71
CA ILE A 72 -25.23 4.40 -8.60
C ILE A 72 -24.53 3.17 -8.01
N LYS A 73 -25.23 2.03 -7.96
CA LYS A 73 -24.70 0.77 -7.43
C LYS A 73 -23.94 -0.07 -8.47
N GLY A 74 -23.93 0.31 -9.74
CA GLY A 74 -23.30 -0.46 -10.81
C GLY A 74 -23.94 -1.83 -11.04
N ILE A 75 -25.25 -1.97 -10.77
CA ILE A 75 -26.01 -3.22 -10.91
C ILE A 75 -27.09 -3.08 -11.99
N THR A 76 -27.66 -4.19 -12.42
CA THR A 76 -28.84 -4.21 -13.30
C THR A 76 -30.04 -4.74 -12.51
N LEU A 77 -31.12 -3.97 -12.48
CA LEU A 77 -32.38 -4.31 -11.83
C LEU A 77 -33.46 -4.51 -12.88
N ASN A 78 -34.07 -5.69 -12.87
CA ASN A 78 -35.20 -5.99 -13.75
C ASN A 78 -36.51 -5.61 -13.08
N VAL A 79 -37.44 -5.05 -13.85
CA VAL A 79 -38.81 -4.83 -13.37
C VAL A 79 -39.45 -6.19 -13.16
N VAL A 80 -39.93 -6.43 -11.94
CA VAL A 80 -40.67 -7.63 -11.57
C VAL A 80 -42.10 -7.26 -11.16
N THR A 81 -43.00 -8.22 -11.23
CA THR A 81 -44.37 -8.06 -10.74
C THR A 81 -44.36 -7.85 -9.22
N CYS A 82 -44.96 -6.76 -8.75
CA CYS A 82 -45.08 -6.49 -7.33
C CYS A 82 -45.91 -7.57 -6.62
N ARG A 83 -45.41 -8.08 -5.49
CA ARG A 83 -46.05 -9.14 -4.71
C ARG A 83 -47.41 -8.75 -4.14
N TYR A 84 -47.65 -7.45 -3.93
CA TYR A 84 -48.92 -6.92 -3.44
C TYR A 84 -49.42 -5.85 -4.39
N HIS A 85 -50.25 -6.25 -5.35
CA HIS A 85 -51.13 -5.31 -6.04
C HIS A 85 -52.24 -4.90 -5.07
N LEU A 86 -52.21 -3.66 -4.57
CA LEU A 86 -53.41 -3.03 -4.01
C LEU A 86 -54.33 -2.62 -5.17
N THR A 87 -54.93 -3.61 -5.83
CA THR A 87 -56.04 -3.38 -6.75
C THR A 87 -57.26 -4.11 -6.19
N TRP A 88 -58.11 -3.36 -5.52
CA TRP A 88 -59.51 -3.74 -5.37
C TRP A 88 -60.27 -3.31 -6.64
N PRO A 89 -61.19 -4.13 -7.22
CA PRO A 89 -61.60 -5.49 -6.83
C PRO A 89 -61.19 -6.60 -7.82
N ASN A 90 -60.82 -7.75 -7.25
CA ASN A 90 -60.91 -9.14 -7.74
C ASN A 90 -61.19 -9.39 -9.24
N THR A 91 -60.19 -9.90 -9.98
CA THR A 91 -60.32 -11.08 -10.86
C THR A 91 -58.94 -11.52 -11.39
N SER A 92 -58.69 -12.85 -11.34
CA SER A 92 -57.66 -13.64 -12.05
C SER A 92 -56.56 -14.27 -11.17
N PRO A 93 -56.14 -15.52 -11.49
CA PRO A 93 -55.52 -16.44 -10.54
C PRO A 93 -54.03 -16.17 -10.29
N ILE A 94 -53.54 -16.72 -9.18
CA ILE A 94 -52.18 -16.60 -8.65
C ILE A 94 -51.16 -17.10 -9.70
N PRO A 95 -50.15 -16.28 -10.10
CA PRO A 95 -49.06 -16.72 -10.97
C PRO A 95 -48.14 -17.71 -10.23
N PRO A 96 -47.47 -18.63 -10.94
CA PRO A 96 -46.61 -19.62 -10.30
C PRO A 96 -45.45 -18.97 -9.55
N GLU A 97 -45.11 -19.54 -8.39
CA GLU A 97 -44.02 -19.07 -7.52
C GLU A 97 -42.70 -18.98 -8.30
N THR A 98 -42.11 -17.79 -8.31
CA THR A 98 -40.71 -17.61 -8.71
C THR A 98 -39.78 -17.97 -7.55
N THR A 99 -38.73 -18.73 -7.88
CA THR A 99 -37.71 -19.32 -7.00
C THR A 99 -37.25 -18.44 -5.84
N ALA A 100 -37.18 -19.04 -4.64
CA ALA A 100 -36.65 -18.48 -3.39
C ALA A 100 -35.15 -18.11 -3.41
N ARG A 101 -34.52 -18.09 -4.59
CA ARG A 101 -33.14 -17.67 -4.82
C ARG A 101 -33.14 -16.59 -5.90
N PRO A 102 -32.98 -15.30 -5.54
CA PRO A 102 -32.73 -14.27 -6.52
C PRO A 102 -31.34 -14.51 -7.09
N THR A 103 -31.24 -14.79 -8.40
CA THR A 103 -29.97 -14.67 -9.11
C THR A 103 -29.86 -13.22 -9.53
N THR A 104 -29.15 -12.41 -8.75
CA THR A 104 -28.49 -11.23 -9.31
C THR A 104 -27.51 -11.76 -10.35
N ALA A 105 -27.86 -11.63 -11.62
CA ALA A 105 -26.89 -11.75 -12.69
C ALA A 105 -25.96 -10.54 -12.56
N TYR A 106 -24.84 -10.71 -11.87
CA TYR A 106 -23.70 -9.84 -12.09
C TYR A 106 -23.39 -9.94 -13.58
N SER A 107 -23.37 -8.81 -14.30
CA SER A 107 -22.60 -8.80 -15.55
C SER A 107 -21.24 -9.35 -15.19
N GLU A 108 -20.82 -10.42 -15.86
CA GLU A 108 -19.50 -11.02 -15.73
C GLU A 108 -18.45 -9.92 -15.96
N THR A 109 -18.13 -9.22 -14.89
CA THR A 109 -17.02 -8.31 -14.80
C THR A 109 -15.96 -9.18 -14.16
N THR A 110 -15.09 -9.69 -15.01
CA THR A 110 -13.78 -10.25 -14.70
C THR A 110 -13.33 -9.93 -13.27
N VAL A 111 -13.05 -10.98 -12.50
CA VAL A 111 -12.35 -10.93 -11.21
C VAL A 111 -10.96 -10.30 -11.42
N ILE A 112 -10.84 -8.97 -11.51
CA ILE A 112 -9.54 -8.29 -11.69
C ILE A 112 -9.36 -6.99 -10.88
N ASP A 113 -10.37 -6.27 -10.36
CA ASP A 113 -10.09 -4.93 -9.77
C ASP A 113 -10.70 -4.65 -8.39
N ILE A 114 -10.41 -5.52 -7.41
CA ILE A 114 -10.66 -5.22 -5.98
C ILE A 114 -9.38 -4.64 -5.38
N LEU A 115 -9.41 -3.35 -5.02
CA LEU A 115 -8.32 -2.66 -4.35
C LEU A 115 -8.73 -2.36 -2.89
N PRO A 116 -8.03 -2.89 -1.88
CA PRO A 116 -8.31 -2.59 -0.48
C PRO A 116 -8.13 -1.10 -0.17
N PRO A 117 -8.74 -0.57 0.91
CA PRO A 117 -8.66 0.84 1.21
C PRO A 117 -7.23 1.22 1.61
N ALA A 118 -6.67 2.25 0.98
CA ALA A 118 -5.31 2.73 1.24
C ALA A 118 -5.30 4.25 1.41
N LEU A 119 -4.55 4.75 2.40
CA LEU A 119 -4.35 6.18 2.62
C LEU A 119 -3.62 6.80 1.41
N VAL A 120 -4.19 7.87 0.87
CA VAL A 120 -3.55 8.72 -0.14
C VAL A 120 -2.64 9.73 0.54
N ASN A 121 -3.13 10.33 1.63
CA ASN A 121 -2.41 11.28 2.45
C ASN A 121 -2.34 10.82 3.90
N ASN A 122 -1.23 11.12 4.58
CA ASN A 122 -1.04 10.71 5.96
C ASN A 122 -1.86 11.58 6.92
N PRO A 123 -2.43 11.00 7.99
CA PRO A 123 -3.08 11.77 9.03
C PRO A 123 -2.07 12.68 9.74
N VAL A 124 -2.49 13.91 10.01
CA VAL A 124 -1.68 14.91 10.72
C VAL A 124 -2.42 15.36 11.97
N HIS A 125 -1.69 15.49 13.07
CA HIS A 125 -2.23 16.04 14.31
C HIS A 125 -2.50 17.54 14.14
N GLN A 126 -3.53 18.06 14.79
CA GLN A 126 -3.84 19.50 14.78
C GLN A 126 -3.97 20.03 16.20
N SER A 127 -3.50 21.26 16.39
CA SER A 127 -3.65 22.03 17.62
C SER A 127 -4.39 23.32 17.28
N VAL A 128 -5.52 23.56 17.93
CA VAL A 128 -6.39 24.70 17.67
C VAL A 128 -6.77 25.40 18.96
N TYR A 129 -7.12 26.67 18.91
CA TYR A 129 -7.63 27.39 20.08
C TYR A 129 -9.12 27.10 20.30
N VAL A 130 -9.57 27.23 21.55
CA VAL A 130 -11.00 27.15 21.90
C VAL A 130 -11.80 28.14 21.05
N GLY A 131 -12.86 27.65 20.42
CA GLY A 131 -13.76 28.43 19.56
C GLY A 131 -13.40 28.41 18.08
N GLU A 132 -12.23 27.89 17.70
CA GLU A 132 -11.88 27.70 16.29
C GLU A 132 -12.68 26.55 15.67
N THR A 133 -12.63 26.46 14.33
CA THR A 133 -13.22 25.34 13.59
C THR A 133 -12.09 24.51 13.01
N VAL A 134 -12.09 23.21 13.30
CA VAL A 134 -11.08 22.28 12.81
C VAL A 134 -11.70 21.30 11.83
N SER A 135 -10.91 20.87 10.84
CA SER A 135 -11.33 19.84 9.91
C SER A 135 -10.25 18.80 9.65
N PHE A 136 -10.65 17.54 9.59
CA PHE A 136 -9.79 16.40 9.23
C PHE A 136 -10.34 15.73 7.98
N LEU A 137 -9.49 15.60 6.96
CA LEU A 137 -9.83 14.90 5.73
C LEU A 137 -9.25 13.48 5.77
N CYS A 138 -10.11 12.47 5.66
CA CYS A 138 -9.67 11.09 5.49
C CYS A 138 -9.56 10.77 4.00
N ASP A 139 -8.37 11.03 3.44
CA ASP A 139 -8.11 10.84 2.02
C ASP A 139 -7.70 9.38 1.73
N VAL A 140 -8.66 8.60 1.24
CA VAL A 140 -8.55 7.14 1.08
C VAL A 140 -8.94 6.73 -0.34
N SER A 141 -8.08 5.92 -0.94
CA SER A 141 -8.32 5.23 -2.22
C SER A 141 -8.85 3.81 -1.97
N GLY A 142 -9.57 3.23 -2.92
CA GLY A 142 -10.05 1.84 -2.84
C GLY A 142 -11.10 1.53 -3.89
N ARG A 143 -11.17 0.26 -4.30
CA ARG A 143 -12.13 -0.25 -5.31
C ARG A 143 -12.78 -1.54 -4.81
N PRO A 144 -14.11 -1.60 -4.66
CA PRO A 144 -15.09 -0.51 -4.74
C PRO A 144 -14.80 0.63 -3.76
N LYS A 145 -15.34 1.83 -4.01
CA LYS A 145 -15.13 3.03 -3.16
C LYS A 145 -15.48 2.71 -1.69
N PRO A 146 -14.59 2.95 -0.73
CA PRO A 146 -14.84 2.56 0.66
C PRO A 146 -15.91 3.42 1.33
N GLU A 147 -16.71 2.81 2.19
CA GLU A 147 -17.57 3.52 3.15
C GLU A 147 -16.67 4.06 4.27
N ILE A 148 -16.77 5.35 4.56
CA ILE A 148 -15.94 6.03 5.54
C ILE A 148 -16.79 6.47 6.73
N THR A 149 -16.31 6.15 7.92
CA THR A 149 -16.91 6.52 9.20
C THR A 149 -15.84 7.07 10.13
N TRP A 150 -16.25 7.90 11.08
CA TRP A 150 -15.37 8.49 12.08
C TRP A 150 -15.77 8.03 13.47
N GLU A 151 -14.82 7.78 14.36
CA GLU A 151 -15.07 7.55 15.78
C GLU A 151 -14.14 8.40 16.62
N LYS A 152 -14.62 8.92 17.76
CA LYS A 152 -13.76 9.55 18.76
C LYS A 152 -13.36 8.48 19.78
N GLN A 153 -12.07 8.27 20.00
CA GLN A 153 -11.60 7.34 21.01
C GLN A 153 -11.86 7.92 22.41
N VAL A 154 -12.63 7.19 23.22
CA VAL A 154 -12.92 7.55 24.62
C VAL A 154 -12.71 6.31 25.47
N ASP A 155 -11.88 6.41 26.51
CA ASP A 155 -11.63 5.27 27.39
C ASP A 155 -12.87 4.97 28.25
N GLY A 156 -13.24 3.69 28.36
CA GLY A 156 -14.36 3.23 29.18
C GLY A 156 -15.79 3.64 28.74
N LYS A 157 -15.99 4.23 27.56
CA LYS A 157 -17.34 4.57 27.02
C LYS A 157 -17.60 3.91 25.68
N ASP A 158 -18.88 3.72 25.34
CA ASP A 158 -19.30 3.16 24.06
C ASP A 158 -18.76 3.99 22.88
N LYS A 159 -18.16 3.28 21.91
CA LYS A 159 -17.63 3.88 20.68
C LYS A 159 -18.78 4.43 19.86
N VAL A 160 -18.82 5.75 19.70
CA VAL A 160 -19.87 6.37 18.87
C VAL A 160 -19.35 6.61 17.46
N ILE A 161 -19.96 5.89 16.53
CA ILE A 161 -19.66 5.98 15.09
C ILE A 161 -20.42 7.16 14.50
N MET A 162 -19.67 8.10 13.91
CA MET A 162 -20.13 9.26 13.18
C MET A 162 -20.14 8.94 11.68
N LYS A 163 -21.34 8.97 11.09
CA LYS A 163 -21.57 8.69 9.67
C LYS A 163 -21.79 9.98 8.88
N PRO A 164 -21.54 9.97 7.55
CA PRO A 164 -21.90 11.09 6.69
C PRO A 164 -23.38 11.48 6.87
N ASN A 165 -23.67 12.78 6.86
CA ASN A 165 -25.02 13.36 7.03
C ASN A 165 -25.63 13.24 8.44
N HIS A 166 -24.90 12.75 9.44
CA HIS A 166 -25.32 12.77 10.84
C HIS A 166 -24.59 13.91 11.57
N VAL A 167 -25.36 14.86 12.11
CA VAL A 167 -24.83 15.95 12.95
C VAL A 167 -24.95 15.55 14.40
N ARG A 168 -23.87 15.68 15.16
CA ARG A 168 -23.86 15.40 16.60
C ARG A 168 -23.18 16.53 17.35
N GLY A 169 -23.97 17.33 18.06
CA GLY A 169 -23.46 18.52 18.75
C GLY A 169 -22.84 19.49 17.75
N ASN A 170 -21.56 19.79 17.95
CA ASN A 170 -20.75 20.66 17.08
C ASN A 170 -19.96 19.89 15.99
N VAL A 171 -20.16 18.58 15.85
CA VAL A 171 -19.43 17.71 14.92
C VAL A 171 -20.28 17.33 13.71
N VAL A 172 -19.68 17.42 12.52
CA VAL A 172 -20.30 17.09 11.23
C VAL A 172 -19.34 16.25 10.38
N VAL A 173 -19.85 15.19 9.75
CA VAL A 173 -19.12 14.42 8.73
C VAL A 173 -19.72 14.71 7.36
N THR A 174 -18.89 15.18 6.43
CA THR A 174 -19.29 15.50 5.06
C THR A 174 -19.31 14.26 4.16
N ASN A 175 -19.90 14.40 2.97
CA ASN A 175 -19.90 13.37 1.93
C ASN A 175 -18.53 13.12 1.27
N ILE A 176 -17.54 13.99 1.52
CA ILE A 176 -16.14 13.83 1.07
C ILE A 176 -15.25 13.24 2.18
N ALA A 177 -15.85 12.57 3.17
CA ALA A 177 -15.14 11.95 4.30
C ALA A 177 -14.33 12.93 5.19
N GLN A 178 -14.74 14.20 5.21
CA GLN A 178 -14.16 15.21 6.09
C GLN A 178 -14.96 15.30 7.39
N LEU A 179 -14.27 15.19 8.52
CA LEU A 179 -14.79 15.50 9.84
C LEU A 179 -14.58 16.98 10.12
N VAL A 180 -15.62 17.71 10.50
CA VAL A 180 -15.58 19.14 10.85
C VAL A 180 -16.13 19.31 12.26
N ILE A 181 -15.39 20.03 13.10
CA ILE A 181 -15.79 20.36 14.48
C ILE A 181 -15.85 21.87 14.59
N TYR A 182 -17.04 22.42 14.83
CA TYR A 182 -17.28 23.84 14.98
C TYR A 182 -17.09 24.30 16.43
N ASN A 183 -16.66 25.54 16.65
CA ASN A 183 -16.58 26.15 17.98
C ASN A 183 -15.93 25.20 19.01
N THR A 184 -14.71 24.74 18.71
CA THR A 184 -14.02 23.68 19.44
C THR A 184 -13.94 23.96 20.93
N GLN A 185 -14.25 22.95 21.74
CA GLN A 185 -14.17 23.00 23.19
C GLN A 185 -13.04 22.10 23.70
N LEU A 186 -12.60 22.30 24.94
CA LEU A 186 -11.55 21.47 25.54
C LEU A 186 -11.92 19.98 25.56
N GLN A 187 -13.19 19.66 25.81
CA GLN A 187 -13.67 18.28 25.76
C GLN A 187 -13.64 17.66 24.36
N ASP A 188 -13.44 18.45 23.29
CA ASP A 188 -13.33 17.93 21.93
C ASP A 188 -11.93 17.40 21.63
N ALA A 189 -10.94 17.72 22.47
CA ALA A 189 -9.60 17.13 22.37
C ALA A 189 -9.67 15.60 22.49
N GLY A 190 -8.82 14.91 21.71
CA GLY A 190 -8.81 13.45 21.64
C GLY A 190 -8.32 12.92 20.31
N ILE A 191 -8.35 11.60 20.18
CA ILE A 191 -8.00 10.91 18.94
C ILE A 191 -9.28 10.62 18.15
N TYR A 192 -9.32 11.09 16.91
CA TYR A 192 -10.39 10.81 15.96
C TYR A 192 -9.92 9.77 14.95
N THR A 193 -10.54 8.60 14.95
CA THR A 193 -10.17 7.50 14.05
C THR A 193 -11.10 7.49 12.85
N CYS A 194 -10.55 7.67 11.66
CA CYS A 194 -11.23 7.36 10.41
C CYS A 194 -11.18 5.86 10.15
N THR A 195 -12.33 5.25 9.86
CA THR A 195 -12.44 3.86 9.43
C THR A 195 -13.01 3.81 8.02
N ALA A 196 -12.22 3.30 7.08
CA ALA A 196 -12.61 3.11 5.68
C ALA A 196 -12.73 1.62 5.36
N GLN A 197 -13.89 1.21 4.83
CA GLN A 197 -14.20 -0.21 4.60
C GLN A 197 -14.72 -0.44 3.18
N ASN A 198 -14.18 -1.42 2.49
CA ASN A 198 -14.77 -1.98 1.27
C ASN A 198 -14.69 -3.52 1.30
N THR A 199 -15.13 -4.18 0.22
CA THR A 199 -15.07 -5.64 0.10
C THR A 199 -13.65 -6.19 0.06
N GLY A 200 -12.65 -5.36 -0.23
CA GLY A 200 -11.24 -5.71 -0.26
C GLY A 200 -10.53 -5.60 1.10
N GLY A 201 -11.07 -4.84 2.05
CA GLY A 201 -10.45 -4.71 3.37
C GLY A 201 -10.98 -3.56 4.23
N LEU A 202 -10.26 -3.35 5.34
CA LEU A 202 -10.56 -2.34 6.36
C LEU A 202 -9.27 -1.55 6.66
N LEU A 203 -9.38 -0.22 6.62
CA LEU A 203 -8.32 0.71 7.00
C LEU A 203 -8.79 1.54 8.18
N ARG A 204 -7.87 1.79 9.13
CA ARG A 204 -8.06 2.72 10.24
C ARG A 204 -6.92 3.73 10.27
N ALA A 205 -7.23 5.01 10.50
CA ALA A 205 -6.26 6.08 10.60
C ALA A 205 -6.62 7.06 11.71
N ASP A 206 -5.66 7.39 12.57
CA ASP A 206 -5.86 8.19 13.78
C ASP A 206 -5.45 9.65 13.56
N PHE A 207 -6.32 10.58 13.93
CA PHE A 207 -6.14 12.03 13.82
C PHE A 207 -6.22 12.67 15.21
N PRO A 208 -5.08 12.94 15.86
CA PRO A 208 -5.04 13.59 17.17
C PRO A 208 -5.42 15.08 17.08
N LEU A 209 -6.33 15.52 17.95
CA LEU A 209 -6.76 16.91 18.09
C LEU A 209 -6.43 17.44 19.48
N SER A 210 -5.61 18.50 19.54
CA SER A 210 -5.38 19.28 20.77
C SER A 210 -6.18 20.59 20.71
N VAL A 211 -6.82 20.96 21.82
CA VAL A 211 -7.57 22.22 21.94
C VAL A 211 -6.98 23.04 23.09
N ILE A 212 -6.56 24.27 22.80
CA ILE A 212 -5.77 25.13 23.70
C ILE A 212 -6.61 26.36 24.10
N ARG A 213 -6.54 26.80 25.36
CA ARG A 213 -7.16 28.08 25.77
C ARG A 213 -6.27 29.24 25.29
N GLY A 214 -6.84 30.19 24.55
CA GLY A 214 -6.09 31.34 24.05
C GLY A 214 -5.95 32.46 25.09
N GLU A 215 -4.74 32.69 25.59
CA GLU A 215 -4.16 34.01 25.91
C GLU A 215 -2.62 33.93 26.05
N PRO A 216 -1.83 34.93 25.58
CA PRO A 216 -0.37 34.93 25.67
C PRO A 216 0.13 35.75 26.88
N THR A 217 0.46 35.08 27.98
CA THR A 217 1.35 35.61 29.03
C THR A 217 2.05 34.41 29.66
N SER A 218 3.34 34.18 29.47
CA SER A 218 4.47 35.09 29.52
C SER A 218 5.51 34.68 28.50
N LYS A 219 6.49 35.55 28.25
CA LYS A 219 7.80 35.07 27.84
C LYS A 219 8.23 34.03 28.88
N GLU A 220 8.03 32.74 28.60
CA GLU A 220 8.96 31.75 29.10
C GLU A 220 10.26 32.03 28.38
N THR A 221 10.97 32.97 29.00
CA THR A 221 12.41 33.11 29.04
C THR A 221 13.05 31.83 28.53
N SER A 222 13.97 31.99 27.58
CA SER A 222 15.05 31.04 27.36
C SER A 222 15.62 30.63 28.72
N GLN A 223 15.14 29.51 29.26
CA GLN A 223 15.67 28.86 30.43
C GLN A 223 15.87 27.43 29.99
N ASN A 224 17.15 27.14 29.77
CA ASN A 224 17.83 25.84 29.86
C ASN A 224 16.93 24.63 29.65
N LYS A 225 17.22 23.84 28.62
CA LYS A 225 16.82 22.42 28.50
C LYS A 225 17.14 21.69 29.80
N THR A 226 16.29 21.80 30.81
CA THR A 226 16.25 20.93 31.97
C THR A 226 15.66 19.64 31.45
N HIS A 227 16.48 18.61 31.51
CA HIS A 227 16.15 17.26 31.07
C HIS A 227 14.84 16.81 31.75
N PHE A 228 13.78 16.58 30.95
CA PHE A 228 12.55 15.96 31.44
C PHE A 228 12.90 14.54 31.94
N PRO A 229 12.62 14.18 33.20
CA PRO A 229 12.96 12.86 33.73
C PRO A 229 12.16 11.77 33.01
N THR A 230 12.86 10.86 32.33
CA THR A 230 12.22 9.82 31.48
C THR A 230 11.35 8.84 32.26
N ASP A 231 11.58 8.71 33.57
CA ASP A 231 10.80 7.90 34.49
C ASP A 231 9.39 8.45 34.74
N GLU A 232 9.16 9.75 34.56
CA GLU A 232 7.83 10.35 34.65
C GLU A 232 6.88 9.81 33.58
N CYS A 233 7.36 9.55 32.36
CA CYS A 233 6.57 8.98 31.27
C CYS A 233 6.02 7.57 31.56
N LEU A 234 6.57 6.88 32.56
CA LEU A 234 6.11 5.54 32.97
C LEU A 234 5.00 5.59 34.01
N LYS A 235 4.72 6.77 34.59
CA LYS A 235 3.68 6.94 35.60
C LYS A 235 2.30 6.96 34.96
N GLN A 236 1.30 6.47 35.70
CA GLN A 236 -0.10 6.51 35.26
C GLN A 236 -0.65 7.94 35.31
N PRO A 237 -1.68 8.26 34.51
CA PRO A 237 -2.33 9.56 34.60
C PRO A 237 -2.97 9.76 35.98
N ASP A 238 -2.97 11.00 36.44
CA ASP A 238 -3.62 11.37 37.70
C ASP A 238 -5.12 11.08 37.60
N SER A 239 -5.67 10.40 38.62
CA SER A 239 -7.07 9.95 38.67
C SER A 239 -7.87 10.61 39.80
N GLU A 240 -7.22 11.43 40.64
CA GLU A 240 -7.88 12.14 41.73
C GLU A 240 -8.53 13.43 41.22
N ASP A 241 -9.71 13.76 41.76
CA ASP A 241 -10.42 15.00 41.46
C ASP A 241 -9.99 16.09 42.46
N CYS A 242 -9.04 16.93 42.04
CA CYS A 242 -8.46 18.00 42.86
C CYS A 242 -8.98 19.41 42.51
N GLY A 243 -9.98 19.56 41.62
CA GLY A 243 -10.51 20.87 41.25
C GLY A 243 -11.00 21.00 39.80
N GLU A 244 -10.60 22.07 39.10
CA GLU A 244 -11.06 22.33 37.73
C GLU A 244 -10.65 21.24 36.75
N GLU A 245 -11.64 20.56 36.16
CA GLU A 245 -11.43 19.50 35.16
C GLU A 245 -10.94 20.09 33.82
N GLN A 246 -9.74 19.70 33.40
CA GLN A 246 -9.20 20.04 32.08
C GLN A 246 -8.85 18.77 31.29
N THR A 247 -9.11 18.74 29.99
CA THR A 247 -8.61 17.66 29.13
C THR A 247 -7.11 17.86 28.86
N ARG A 248 -6.29 16.88 29.23
CA ARG A 248 -4.83 16.85 29.02
C ARG A 248 -4.42 15.55 28.33
N TRP A 249 -3.22 15.53 27.76
CA TRP A 249 -2.61 14.33 27.17
C TRP A 249 -1.69 13.64 28.18
N TYR A 250 -1.69 12.32 28.24
CA TYR A 250 -0.70 11.54 28.98
C TYR A 250 -0.11 10.48 28.06
N TYR A 251 1.13 10.08 28.32
CA TYR A 251 1.79 9.00 27.58
C TYR A 251 1.45 7.65 28.20
N ASP A 252 0.90 6.73 27.40
CA ASP A 252 0.69 5.33 27.80
C ASP A 252 1.82 4.47 27.24
N ALA A 253 2.78 4.09 28.09
CA ALA A 253 3.92 3.26 27.72
C ALA A 253 3.53 1.86 27.19
N LYS A 254 2.34 1.32 27.52
CA LYS A 254 1.88 0.02 27.02
C LYS A 254 1.38 0.13 25.58
N LYS A 255 0.71 1.23 25.28
CA LYS A 255 0.16 1.52 23.94
C LYS A 255 1.13 2.30 23.06
N ASN A 256 2.22 2.81 23.64
CA ASN A 256 3.27 3.59 22.97
C ASN A 256 2.68 4.76 22.17
N ASN A 257 1.74 5.48 22.79
CA ASN A 257 1.06 6.64 22.21
C ASN A 257 0.52 7.54 23.33
N CYS A 258 0.17 8.77 22.99
CA CYS A 258 -0.44 9.72 23.92
C CYS A 258 -1.96 9.68 23.83
N PHE A 259 -2.64 9.69 24.97
CA PHE A 259 -4.10 9.65 25.07
C PHE A 259 -4.61 10.79 25.94
N THR A 260 -5.87 11.18 25.76
CA THR A 260 -6.49 12.22 26.59
C THR A 260 -7.08 11.66 27.87
N PHE A 261 -6.97 12.41 28.96
CA PHE A 261 -7.63 12.15 30.23
C PHE A 261 -8.18 13.44 30.84
N ILE A 262 -9.07 13.30 31.83
CA ILE A 262 -9.58 14.42 32.62
C ILE A 262 -8.57 14.67 33.75
N TYR A 263 -7.90 15.81 33.70
CA TYR A 263 -6.91 16.22 34.67
C TYR A 263 -7.52 17.21 35.67
N GLY A 264 -7.47 16.86 36.96
CA GLY A 264 -7.99 17.67 38.05
C GLY A 264 -7.01 18.68 38.66
N ASN A 265 -5.88 18.99 38.00
CA ASN A 265 -4.83 19.90 38.49
C ASN A 265 -4.10 19.46 39.79
N CYS A 266 -4.00 18.16 40.04
CA CYS A 266 -3.33 17.63 41.23
C CYS A 266 -1.79 17.79 41.20
N ASN A 267 -1.17 17.90 40.01
CA ASN A 267 0.28 17.95 39.80
C ASN A 267 1.06 16.82 40.51
N SER A 268 0.46 15.63 40.62
CA SER A 268 1.09 14.50 41.34
C SER A 268 2.21 13.85 40.53
N ASN A 269 2.14 13.94 39.20
CA ASN A 269 3.21 13.55 38.29
C ASN A 269 3.30 14.46 37.07
N LEU A 270 4.37 14.32 36.27
CA LEU A 270 4.62 15.16 35.08
C LEU A 270 4.17 14.51 33.76
N ASN A 271 3.53 13.34 33.79
CA ASN A 271 2.99 12.67 32.60
C ASN A 271 1.65 13.29 32.17
N HIS A 272 1.61 14.61 32.05
CA HIS A 272 0.47 15.37 31.58
C HIS A 272 0.95 16.53 30.69
N PHE A 273 0.34 16.66 29.52
CA PHE A 273 0.77 17.57 28.47
C PHE A 273 -0.42 18.34 27.91
N GLU A 274 -0.18 19.56 27.45
CA GLU A 274 -1.21 20.39 26.81
C GLU A 274 -1.55 19.92 25.40
N THR A 275 -0.54 19.50 24.64
CA THR A 275 -0.69 19.07 23.25
C THR A 275 -0.21 17.66 23.03
N TYR A 276 -0.81 16.98 22.05
CA TYR A 276 -0.36 15.69 21.56
C TYR A 276 1.12 15.73 21.16
N GLU A 277 1.52 16.77 20.43
CA GLU A 277 2.88 16.97 19.96
C GLU A 277 3.88 17.05 21.14
N SER A 278 3.59 17.84 22.17
CA SER A 278 4.45 17.95 23.36
C SER A 278 4.60 16.61 24.09
N CYS A 279 3.51 15.86 24.24
CA CYS A 279 3.54 14.53 24.85
C CYS A 279 4.43 13.56 24.07
N MET A 280 4.24 13.50 22.75
CA MET A 280 5.01 12.63 21.86
C MET A 280 6.49 13.05 21.85
N LEU A 281 6.78 14.35 21.70
CA LEU A 281 8.15 14.87 21.69
C LEU A 281 8.86 14.73 23.03
N THR A 282 8.14 14.61 24.14
CA THR A 282 8.77 14.49 25.47
C THR A 282 8.96 13.03 25.87
N CYS A 283 7.93 12.19 25.69
CA CYS A 283 7.91 10.82 26.17
C CYS A 283 8.22 9.77 25.10
N MET A 284 7.97 10.05 23.82
CA MET A 284 8.42 9.20 22.72
C MET A 284 9.80 9.58 22.21
N ASN A 285 10.31 10.78 22.48
CA ASN A 285 11.70 11.14 22.14
C ASN A 285 12.75 10.67 23.18
N GLY A 286 12.78 9.36 23.45
CA GLY A 286 14.03 8.64 23.14
C GLY A 286 14.24 8.69 21.62
N PRO A 287 15.46 8.53 21.07
CA PRO A 287 15.78 8.98 19.70
C PRO A 287 14.65 8.73 18.69
N ILE A 288 14.16 9.81 18.06
CA ILE A 288 13.07 9.80 17.07
C ILE A 288 13.22 8.57 16.19
N ASN A 289 12.21 7.69 16.18
CA ASN A 289 12.23 6.53 15.30
C ASN A 289 11.83 7.00 13.89
N ILE A 290 12.80 7.61 13.21
CA ILE A 290 12.72 8.17 11.84
C ILE A 290 11.92 7.25 10.92
N CYS A 291 12.06 5.95 11.11
CA CYS A 291 11.49 4.86 10.33
C CYS A 291 9.97 4.72 10.45
N ASN A 292 9.33 5.40 11.40
CA ASN A 292 7.87 5.40 11.51
C ASN A 292 7.23 6.61 10.82
N LEU A 293 8.03 7.58 10.35
CA LEU A 293 7.52 8.72 9.58
C LEU A 293 7.15 8.26 8.16
N PRO A 294 6.21 8.92 7.47
CA PRO A 294 5.88 8.56 6.09
C PRO A 294 6.92 9.09 5.09
N ALA A 295 7.05 8.45 3.93
CA ALA A 295 7.79 9.02 2.81
C ALA A 295 7.10 10.32 2.32
N LEU A 296 7.75 11.47 2.42
CA LEU A 296 7.15 12.77 2.11
C LEU A 296 7.89 13.46 0.95
N GLN A 297 7.22 13.59 -0.20
CA GLN A 297 7.76 14.24 -1.41
C GLN A 297 8.07 15.73 -1.20
N GLY A 298 7.29 16.45 -0.39
CA GLY A 298 7.43 17.90 -0.24
C GLY A 298 6.86 18.68 -1.44
N HIS A 299 6.81 20.01 -1.32
CA HIS A 299 6.07 20.87 -2.26
C HIS A 299 6.92 21.38 -3.45
N CYS A 300 8.24 21.17 -3.42
CA CYS A 300 9.11 21.54 -4.53
C CYS A 300 9.01 20.56 -5.70
N LYS A 301 9.52 20.96 -6.87
CA LYS A 301 9.46 20.21 -8.13
C LYS A 301 10.84 19.82 -8.67
N ALA A 302 11.86 19.80 -7.82
CA ALA A 302 13.20 19.28 -8.13
C ALA A 302 13.22 17.79 -7.79
N TYR A 303 12.66 16.98 -8.70
CA TYR A 303 12.44 15.56 -8.45
C TYR A 303 13.75 14.77 -8.37
N GLU A 304 14.02 14.21 -7.20
CA GLU A 304 15.16 13.36 -6.89
C GLU A 304 14.66 12.00 -6.36
N PRO A 305 15.18 10.86 -6.85
CA PRO A 305 14.89 9.56 -6.27
C PRO A 305 15.53 9.44 -4.88
N ARG A 306 14.74 9.03 -3.89
CA ARG A 306 15.16 8.82 -2.50
C ARG A 306 14.58 7.52 -1.95
N TRP A 307 15.02 7.11 -0.77
CA TRP A 307 14.56 5.91 -0.07
C TRP A 307 13.89 6.29 1.25
N ALA A 308 12.85 5.56 1.63
CA ALA A 308 12.17 5.71 2.90
C ALA A 308 11.78 4.34 3.46
N TYR A 309 11.85 4.17 4.78
CA TYR A 309 11.45 2.94 5.43
C TYR A 309 9.93 2.88 5.58
N ASN A 310 9.33 1.81 5.07
CA ASN A 310 7.91 1.56 5.22
C ASN A 310 7.67 0.65 6.44
N SER A 311 7.07 1.22 7.49
CA SER A 311 6.83 0.52 8.75
C SER A 311 5.76 -0.59 8.67
N LEU A 312 4.91 -0.57 7.64
CA LEU A 312 3.89 -1.60 7.37
C LEU A 312 4.51 -2.82 6.69
N THR A 313 5.32 -2.60 5.66
CA THR A 313 5.99 -3.69 4.91
C THR A 313 7.32 -4.11 5.52
N LYS A 314 7.83 -3.35 6.50
CA LYS A 314 9.15 -3.53 7.13
C LYS A 314 10.31 -3.49 6.14
N GLN A 315 10.20 -2.68 5.08
CA GLN A 315 11.16 -2.60 3.99
C GLN A 315 11.47 -1.14 3.61
N CYS A 316 12.68 -0.90 3.12
CA CYS A 316 13.04 0.37 2.50
C CYS A 316 12.53 0.42 1.06
N GLN A 317 11.73 1.43 0.72
CA GLN A 317 11.11 1.62 -0.58
C GLN A 317 11.57 2.94 -1.21
N SER A 318 11.74 2.96 -2.52
CA SER A 318 12.08 4.18 -3.25
C SER A 318 10.86 5.09 -3.43
N PHE A 319 11.05 6.40 -3.28
CA PHE A 319 10.04 7.42 -3.56
C PHE A 319 10.67 8.63 -4.25
N ILE A 320 9.84 9.51 -4.82
CA ILE A 320 10.30 10.77 -5.45
C ILE A 320 10.24 11.89 -4.43
N TYR A 321 11.38 12.50 -4.13
CA TYR A 321 11.49 13.71 -3.32
C TYR A 321 11.52 14.95 -4.21
N GLY A 322 10.79 15.99 -3.83
CA GLY A 322 10.64 17.23 -4.60
C GLY A 322 11.79 18.22 -4.42
N GLY A 323 12.81 17.91 -3.60
CA GLY A 323 13.99 18.74 -3.38
C GLY A 323 13.86 19.81 -2.28
N CYS A 324 12.69 19.94 -1.66
CA CYS A 324 12.51 20.74 -0.46
C CYS A 324 11.30 20.27 0.37
N GLY A 325 11.26 20.65 1.65
CA GLY A 325 10.28 20.12 2.60
C GLY A 325 10.59 18.66 2.95
N GLY A 326 9.57 17.85 3.24
CA GLY A 326 9.77 16.45 3.60
C GLY A 326 9.94 16.24 5.11
N ASN A 327 10.38 15.04 5.48
CA ASN A 327 10.73 14.67 6.85
C ASN A 327 11.99 13.79 6.84
N GLU A 328 12.43 13.37 8.03
CA GLU A 328 13.69 12.63 8.21
C GLU A 328 13.67 11.19 7.65
N ASN A 329 12.50 10.63 7.30
CA ASN A 329 12.43 9.32 6.62
C ASN A 329 12.71 9.48 5.13
N ASN A 330 13.92 9.95 4.83
CA ASN A 330 14.37 10.30 3.51
C ASN A 330 15.89 10.06 3.44
N PHE A 331 16.26 8.96 2.80
CA PHE A 331 17.62 8.46 2.69
C PHE A 331 18.11 8.54 1.24
N GLU A 332 19.39 8.80 1.05
CA GLU A 332 20.02 8.88 -0.28
C GLU A 332 20.15 7.51 -0.95
N SER A 333 20.25 6.43 -0.17
CA SER A 333 20.37 5.07 -0.67
C SER A 333 19.54 4.07 0.14
N ARG A 334 19.29 2.91 -0.46
CA ARG A 334 18.60 1.79 0.19
C ARG A 334 19.36 1.32 1.42
N GLU A 335 20.69 1.22 1.31
CA GLU A 335 21.58 0.75 2.38
C GLU A 335 21.56 1.72 3.56
N ALA A 336 21.58 3.03 3.31
CA ALA A 336 21.48 4.04 4.36
C ALA A 336 20.15 3.93 5.14
N CYS A 337 19.06 3.64 4.43
CA CYS A 337 17.76 3.39 5.04
C CYS A 337 17.76 2.09 5.87
N GLU A 338 18.29 0.98 5.34
CA GLU A 338 18.32 -0.32 6.02
C GLU A 338 19.28 -0.34 7.23
N GLU A 339 20.33 0.48 7.22
CA GLU A 339 21.24 0.66 8.36
C GLU A 339 20.59 1.48 9.49
N MET A 340 19.83 2.53 9.13
CA MET A 340 19.22 3.44 10.09
C MET A 340 17.91 2.90 10.68
N CYS A 341 17.23 1.99 9.97
CA CYS A 341 15.89 1.53 10.33
C CYS A 341 15.79 0.04 10.70
N PRO A 342 14.68 -0.39 11.34
CA PRO A 342 14.46 -1.78 11.75
C PRO A 342 14.23 -2.70 10.53
N PHE A 343 15.23 -2.85 9.69
CA PHE A 343 15.26 -3.88 8.66
C PHE A 343 15.75 -5.18 9.31
N PRO A 344 15.15 -6.34 9.02
CA PRO A 344 15.71 -7.62 9.45
C PRO A 344 17.08 -7.80 8.79
N LYS A 345 18.13 -7.30 9.46
CA LYS A 345 19.51 -7.69 9.17
C LYS A 345 19.55 -9.16 9.46
N ASN A 346 19.60 -9.96 8.40
CA ASN A 346 19.55 -11.41 8.46
C ASN A 346 20.78 -11.89 9.27
N THR A 347 20.65 -11.97 10.58
CA THR A 347 21.70 -12.47 11.47
C THR A 347 21.69 -13.97 11.31
N HIS A 348 22.65 -14.43 10.50
CA HIS A 348 22.95 -15.81 10.14
C HIS A 348 22.10 -16.41 9.03
N CYS A 349 22.26 -15.90 7.80
CA CYS A 349 22.22 -16.80 6.66
C CYS A 349 23.30 -17.88 6.93
N LYS A 350 22.89 -19.14 7.15
CA LYS A 350 23.83 -20.25 7.23
C LYS A 350 24.53 -20.29 5.88
N ALA A 351 25.84 -20.00 5.85
CA ALA A 351 26.64 -20.08 4.63
C ALA A 351 26.20 -21.31 3.82
N CYS A 352 25.75 -21.09 2.57
CA CYS A 352 25.23 -22.14 1.69
C CYS A 352 26.12 -23.36 1.86
N LYS A 353 25.60 -24.47 2.40
CA LYS A 353 26.43 -25.65 2.64
C LYS A 353 26.98 -26.07 1.27
N PRO A 354 28.29 -26.00 1.01
CA PRO A 354 28.82 -26.54 -0.24
C PRO A 354 28.78 -28.06 -0.09
N ARG A 355 27.63 -28.66 -0.39
CA ARG A 355 27.40 -30.08 -0.13
C ARG A 355 28.04 -30.98 -1.18
N GLN A 356 28.66 -30.42 -2.21
CA GLN A 356 29.34 -31.19 -3.25
C GLN A 356 30.78 -30.70 -3.46
N LYS A 357 31.70 -31.66 -3.58
CA LYS A 357 33.12 -31.38 -3.86
C LYS A 357 33.23 -30.86 -5.30
N LEU A 358 34.13 -29.91 -5.55
CA LEU A 358 34.35 -29.29 -6.89
C LEU A 358 34.36 -30.32 -8.06
N VAL A 359 35.01 -31.47 -7.86
CA VAL A 359 35.09 -32.54 -8.87
C VAL A 359 33.76 -33.25 -9.07
N THR A 360 33.01 -33.53 -8.00
CA THR A 360 31.70 -34.20 -8.10
C THR A 360 30.68 -33.31 -8.78
N SER A 361 30.67 -32.01 -8.47
CA SER A 361 29.80 -31.04 -9.14
C SER A 361 30.14 -30.95 -10.63
N PHE A 362 31.44 -30.82 -10.97
CA PHE A 362 31.90 -30.80 -12.37
C PHE A 362 31.44 -32.03 -13.17
N CYS A 363 31.48 -33.22 -12.57
CA CYS A 363 31.07 -34.45 -13.25
C CYS A 363 29.55 -34.57 -13.40
N LYS A 364 28.76 -33.97 -12.51
CA LYS A 364 27.28 -34.02 -12.55
C LYS A 364 26.66 -32.98 -13.48
N SER A 365 27.21 -31.77 -13.51
CA SER A 365 26.65 -30.64 -14.28
C SER A 365 26.76 -30.85 -15.78
N ASP A 366 25.78 -30.37 -16.54
CA ASP A 366 25.76 -30.45 -18.01
C ASP A 366 26.66 -29.42 -18.68
N PHE A 367 26.86 -28.27 -18.04
CA PHE A 367 27.79 -27.24 -18.49
C PHE A 367 28.64 -26.70 -17.35
N VAL A 368 29.85 -26.23 -17.69
CA VAL A 368 30.75 -25.54 -16.75
C VAL A 368 31.42 -24.39 -17.48
N ILE A 369 31.19 -23.17 -16.99
CA ILE A 369 31.73 -21.94 -17.56
C ILE A 369 32.51 -21.13 -16.53
N LEU A 370 33.45 -20.34 -17.02
CA LEU A 370 34.03 -19.19 -16.34
C LEU A 370 33.37 -17.94 -16.91
N GLY A 371 32.85 -17.07 -16.06
CA GLY A 371 32.18 -15.86 -16.51
C GLY A 371 31.95 -14.85 -15.40
N ARG A 372 31.29 -13.75 -15.75
CA ARG A 372 30.88 -12.70 -14.81
C ARG A 372 29.38 -12.46 -14.94
N ILE A 373 28.70 -12.29 -13.82
CA ILE A 373 27.28 -11.94 -13.80
C ILE A 373 27.19 -10.44 -14.07
N THR A 374 26.48 -10.07 -15.13
CA THR A 374 26.25 -8.65 -15.49
C THR A 374 24.94 -8.14 -14.92
N GLU A 375 23.90 -8.97 -14.95
CA GLU A 375 22.57 -8.60 -14.46
C GLU A 375 21.97 -9.78 -13.70
N LEU A 376 21.23 -9.46 -12.65
CA LEU A 376 20.46 -10.41 -11.86
C LEU A 376 19.08 -9.80 -11.62
N THR A 377 18.04 -10.49 -12.08
CA THR A 377 16.65 -10.05 -11.96
C THR A 377 15.87 -11.06 -11.12
N GLU A 378 15.12 -10.55 -10.15
CA GLU A 378 14.29 -11.33 -9.24
C GLU A 378 12.82 -11.21 -9.66
N ASP A 379 12.17 -12.34 -9.92
CA ASP A 379 10.73 -12.44 -10.15
C ASP A 379 10.05 -13.24 -9.01
N GLN A 380 8.72 -13.20 -8.96
CA GLN A 380 7.93 -13.74 -7.84
C GLN A 380 8.18 -15.23 -7.55
N ASP A 381 8.48 -16.06 -8.57
CA ASP A 381 8.70 -17.51 -8.45
C ASP A 381 10.00 -18.03 -9.13
N SER A 382 10.78 -17.15 -9.76
CA SER A 382 12.01 -17.50 -10.51
C SER A 382 12.99 -16.33 -10.58
N GLY A 383 14.20 -16.58 -11.08
CA GLY A 383 15.19 -15.53 -11.35
C GLY A 383 15.85 -15.67 -12.69
N HIS A 384 16.39 -14.57 -13.19
CA HIS A 384 17.18 -14.55 -14.42
C HIS A 384 18.55 -13.94 -14.11
N ALA A 385 19.62 -14.64 -14.50
CA ALA A 385 20.98 -14.15 -14.40
C ALA A 385 21.58 -14.04 -15.81
N LEU A 386 22.05 -12.86 -16.17
CA LEU A 386 22.77 -12.65 -17.41
C LEU A 386 24.28 -12.75 -17.14
N VAL A 387 24.96 -13.66 -17.86
CA VAL A 387 26.37 -13.99 -17.61
C VAL A 387 27.21 -13.79 -18.85
N THR A 388 28.21 -12.92 -18.79
CA THR A 388 29.24 -12.84 -19.82
C THR A 388 30.19 -14.04 -19.68
N VAL A 389 30.16 -14.94 -20.66
CA VAL A 389 31.00 -16.15 -20.70
C VAL A 389 32.41 -15.77 -21.16
N GLU A 390 33.42 -16.09 -20.36
CA GLU A 390 34.84 -15.85 -20.66
C GLU A 390 35.55 -17.12 -21.15
N GLU A 391 35.28 -18.28 -20.53
CA GLU A 391 35.85 -19.58 -20.94
C GLU A 391 34.82 -20.70 -20.71
N ILE A 392 34.73 -21.66 -21.63
CA ILE A 392 33.88 -22.84 -21.50
C ILE A 392 34.76 -24.04 -21.15
N LEU A 393 34.57 -24.62 -19.97
CA LEU A 393 35.32 -25.79 -19.50
C LEU A 393 34.61 -27.11 -19.81
N LYS A 394 33.28 -27.10 -19.85
CA LYS A 394 32.43 -28.25 -20.16
C LYS A 394 31.14 -27.78 -20.83
N ASP A 395 30.73 -28.49 -21.87
CA ASP A 395 29.54 -28.19 -22.67
C ASP A 395 29.03 -29.49 -23.30
N ASP A 396 28.26 -30.26 -22.52
CA ASP A 396 27.80 -31.59 -22.95
C ASP A 396 26.46 -31.51 -23.70
N LYS A 397 25.59 -30.54 -23.34
CA LYS A 397 24.21 -30.45 -23.87
C LYS A 397 23.79 -29.07 -24.39
N MET A 398 24.55 -28.01 -24.11
CA MET A 398 24.08 -26.64 -24.32
C MET A 398 24.48 -26.08 -25.70
N GLY A 399 25.61 -26.52 -26.25
CA GLY A 399 26.13 -25.99 -27.52
C GLY A 399 26.71 -24.58 -27.38
N LEU A 400 27.24 -24.24 -26.21
CA LEU A 400 27.85 -22.94 -25.88
C LEU A 400 28.92 -22.49 -26.87
N LYS A 401 29.63 -23.42 -27.51
CA LYS A 401 30.63 -23.09 -28.54
C LYS A 401 30.04 -22.39 -29.77
N PHE A 402 28.74 -22.50 -30.02
CA PHE A 402 28.05 -21.87 -31.15
C PHE A 402 27.46 -20.49 -30.81
N LEU A 403 27.35 -20.13 -29.53
CA LEU A 403 26.74 -18.89 -29.04
C LEU A 403 27.64 -17.64 -29.14
N GLY A 404 28.93 -17.81 -29.50
CA GLY A 404 29.82 -16.68 -29.78
C GLY A 404 30.15 -15.84 -28.53
N LYS A 405 29.85 -14.53 -28.58
CA LYS A 405 30.13 -13.54 -27.50
C LYS A 405 28.87 -13.03 -26.81
N GLU A 406 27.70 -13.58 -27.13
CA GLU A 406 26.46 -13.15 -26.49
C GLU A 406 26.45 -13.58 -25.02
N PRO A 407 25.93 -12.74 -24.11
CA PRO A 407 25.81 -13.12 -22.73
C PRO A 407 24.81 -14.26 -22.58
N LEU A 408 25.15 -15.21 -21.73
CA LEU A 408 24.32 -16.38 -21.46
C LEU A 408 23.24 -16.03 -20.44
N GLU A 409 21.99 -16.21 -20.83
CA GLU A 409 20.87 -16.15 -19.89
C GLU A 409 20.74 -17.47 -19.13
N ILE A 410 20.67 -17.38 -17.81
CA ILE A 410 20.57 -18.52 -16.90
C ILE A 410 19.34 -18.33 -16.01
N THR A 411 18.42 -19.29 -16.06
CA THR A 411 17.23 -19.30 -15.20
C THR A 411 17.54 -19.90 -13.83
N LEU A 412 17.09 -19.23 -12.77
CA LEU A 412 17.21 -19.65 -11.39
C LEU A 412 15.86 -20.24 -10.95
N LEU A 413 15.85 -21.52 -10.59
CA LEU A 413 14.63 -22.20 -10.14
C LEU A 413 14.69 -22.53 -8.65
N ASN A 414 13.53 -22.42 -7.98
CA ASN A 414 13.36 -22.75 -6.56
C ASN A 414 14.33 -21.99 -5.62
N MET A 415 14.67 -20.76 -5.98
CA MET A 415 15.60 -19.92 -5.24
C MET A 415 14.89 -19.24 -4.07
N ASP A 416 15.49 -19.31 -2.88
CA ASP A 416 15.06 -18.48 -1.76
C ASP A 416 15.78 -17.13 -1.82
N TRP A 417 15.12 -16.09 -2.29
CA TRP A 417 15.70 -14.74 -2.43
C TRP A 417 16.05 -14.09 -1.10
N SER A 418 15.53 -14.59 0.03
CA SER A 418 15.96 -14.13 1.35
C SER A 418 17.36 -14.64 1.75
N CYS A 419 17.83 -15.71 1.09
CA CYS A 419 19.14 -16.34 1.26
C CYS A 419 19.52 -17.08 -0.04
N PRO A 420 19.93 -16.37 -1.12
CA PRO A 420 20.15 -16.99 -2.42
C PRO A 420 21.30 -17.99 -2.35
N CYS A 421 21.00 -19.25 -2.68
CA CYS A 421 21.97 -20.33 -2.81
C CYS A 421 21.79 -20.98 -4.18
N PRO A 422 22.84 -21.10 -5.02
CA PRO A 422 24.20 -20.65 -4.77
C PRO A 422 24.33 -19.12 -4.73
N ASN A 423 25.37 -18.62 -4.05
CA ASN A 423 25.57 -17.18 -3.84
C ASN A 423 25.89 -16.50 -5.18
N MET A 424 24.88 -15.86 -5.78
CA MET A 424 24.92 -15.17 -7.08
C MET A 424 25.03 -13.66 -6.89
N THR A 425 25.98 -13.21 -6.07
CA THR A 425 26.19 -11.78 -5.89
C THR A 425 26.96 -11.20 -7.08
N THR A 426 26.60 -9.98 -7.49
CA THR A 426 27.28 -9.19 -8.55
C THR A 426 28.65 -8.67 -8.09
N VAL A 427 29.40 -9.46 -7.32
CA VAL A 427 30.74 -9.09 -6.82
C VAL A 427 31.72 -9.08 -7.98
N ASP A 428 32.61 -8.08 -7.99
CA ASP A 428 33.72 -7.95 -8.94
C ASP A 428 34.60 -9.21 -8.96
N GLY A 429 34.40 -10.07 -9.97
CA GLY A 429 35.26 -11.24 -10.16
C GLY A 429 34.74 -12.27 -11.16
N GLN A 430 35.66 -13.06 -11.72
CA GLN A 430 35.33 -14.22 -12.54
C GLN A 430 34.82 -15.35 -11.63
N LEU A 431 33.67 -15.93 -11.98
CA LEU A 431 33.02 -17.03 -11.27
C LEU A 431 33.14 -18.33 -12.07
N ILE A 432 33.17 -19.46 -11.36
CA ILE A 432 32.95 -20.80 -11.92
C ILE A 432 31.47 -21.12 -11.72
N ILE A 433 30.73 -21.33 -12.80
CA ILE A 433 29.30 -21.66 -12.78
C ILE A 433 29.14 -23.06 -13.37
N MET A 434 28.52 -23.96 -12.61
CA MET A 434 28.18 -25.32 -13.04
C MET A 434 26.69 -25.53 -12.85
N GLY A 435 26.00 -25.83 -13.95
CA GLY A 435 24.54 -25.98 -13.97
C GLY A 435 24.08 -27.07 -14.94
N ASP A 436 22.77 -27.17 -15.07
CA ASP A 436 22.10 -28.20 -15.86
C ASP A 436 21.40 -27.59 -17.06
N VAL A 437 21.19 -28.39 -18.11
CA VAL A 437 20.48 -27.96 -19.31
C VAL A 437 19.12 -28.63 -19.35
N HIS A 438 18.06 -27.84 -19.37
CA HIS A 438 16.69 -28.33 -19.52
C HIS A 438 16.02 -27.65 -20.70
N ASN A 439 15.53 -28.45 -21.66
CA ASN A 439 14.89 -27.97 -22.89
C ASN A 439 15.70 -26.89 -23.65
N GLY A 440 17.03 -26.99 -23.62
CA GLY A 440 17.94 -26.04 -24.29
C GLY A 440 18.24 -24.76 -23.49
N MET A 441 17.69 -24.60 -22.29
CA MET A 441 17.96 -23.46 -21.41
C MET A 441 18.98 -23.84 -20.32
N ALA A 442 19.86 -22.91 -19.94
CA ALA A 442 20.72 -23.06 -18.78
C ALA A 442 19.93 -22.80 -17.51
N ILE A 443 20.01 -23.74 -16.56
CA ILE A 443 19.31 -23.65 -15.28
C ILE A 443 20.30 -23.82 -14.13
N LEU A 444 20.11 -23.01 -13.10
CA LEU A 444 20.72 -23.23 -11.79
C LEU A 444 19.65 -23.52 -10.75
N GLN A 445 19.89 -24.59 -10.02
CA GLN A 445 19.10 -25.03 -8.87
C GLN A 445 19.84 -24.66 -7.57
N PRO A 446 19.18 -24.77 -6.41
CA PRO A 446 19.78 -24.35 -5.15
C PRO A 446 21.04 -25.11 -4.73
N ASP A 447 21.26 -26.29 -5.29
CA ASP A 447 22.43 -27.14 -5.07
C ASP A 447 23.48 -27.06 -6.20
N SER A 448 23.24 -26.23 -7.23
CA SER A 448 24.20 -25.96 -8.30
C SER A 448 25.46 -25.28 -7.77
N PHE A 449 26.59 -25.51 -8.42
CA PHE A 449 27.86 -24.94 -7.96
C PHE A 449 28.09 -23.58 -8.62
N VAL A 450 28.09 -22.53 -7.80
CA VAL A 450 28.65 -21.23 -8.18
C VAL A 450 29.65 -20.80 -7.13
N GLY A 451 30.84 -20.39 -7.58
CA GLY A 451 31.85 -19.90 -6.66
C GLY A 451 32.96 -19.15 -7.36
N THR A 452 33.69 -18.35 -6.61
CA THR A 452 34.82 -17.58 -7.12
C THR A 452 35.84 -18.46 -7.83
N SER A 453 36.26 -18.00 -9.00
CA SER A 453 37.35 -18.62 -9.74
C SER A 453 38.68 -18.37 -9.00
N SER A 454 39.57 -19.37 -9.04
CA SER A 454 40.96 -19.19 -8.63
C SER A 454 41.84 -20.04 -9.51
N ILE A 455 43.08 -19.61 -9.74
CA ILE A 455 44.06 -20.32 -10.57
C ILE A 455 44.17 -21.80 -10.15
N ARG A 456 44.13 -22.06 -8.83
CA ARG A 456 44.17 -23.42 -8.26
C ARG A 456 42.93 -24.24 -8.62
N ARG A 457 41.73 -23.66 -8.53
CA ARG A 457 40.47 -24.35 -8.86
C ARG A 457 40.38 -24.65 -10.37
N VAL A 458 40.70 -23.67 -11.22
CA VAL A 458 40.69 -23.82 -12.67
C VAL A 458 41.71 -24.88 -13.12
N ARG A 459 42.94 -24.84 -12.58
CA ARG A 459 43.95 -25.89 -12.85
C ARG A 459 43.46 -27.28 -12.47
N LYS A 460 42.80 -27.41 -11.31
CA LYS A 460 42.24 -28.69 -10.86
C LYS A 460 41.12 -29.19 -11.80
N LEU A 461 40.26 -28.30 -12.29
CA LEU A 461 39.23 -28.67 -13.28
C LEU A 461 39.87 -29.11 -14.60
N ARG A 462 40.91 -28.41 -15.07
CA ARG A 462 41.68 -28.82 -16.26
C ARG A 462 42.34 -30.20 -16.10
N GLU A 463 42.84 -30.51 -14.90
CA GLU A 463 43.35 -31.86 -14.59
C GLU A 463 42.26 -32.93 -14.61
N VAL A 464 41.06 -32.62 -14.10
CA VAL A 464 39.89 -33.53 -14.14
C VAL A 464 39.50 -33.84 -15.59
N ILE A 465 39.50 -32.82 -16.45
CA ILE A 465 39.25 -32.96 -17.89
C ILE A 465 40.33 -33.83 -18.54
N HIS A 466 41.60 -33.49 -18.33
CA HIS A 466 42.73 -34.19 -18.97
C HIS A 466 42.83 -35.66 -18.56
N LYS A 467 42.59 -35.97 -17.28
CA LYS A 467 42.64 -37.33 -16.74
C LYS A 467 41.35 -38.12 -16.91
N LYS A 468 40.35 -37.57 -17.62
CA LYS A 468 39.01 -38.18 -17.79
C LYS A 468 38.42 -38.69 -16.47
N THR A 469 38.63 -37.94 -15.38
CA THR A 469 38.31 -38.42 -14.04
C THR A 469 36.81 -38.68 -13.84
N CYS A 470 35.94 -38.00 -14.60
CA CYS A 470 34.51 -38.24 -14.57
C CYS A 470 34.10 -39.60 -15.16
N GLU A 471 34.81 -40.09 -16.19
CA GLU A 471 34.56 -41.43 -16.75
C GLU A 471 34.94 -42.51 -15.73
N LEU A 472 36.11 -42.37 -15.12
CA LEU A 472 36.59 -43.26 -14.05
C LEU A 472 35.66 -43.26 -12.82
N LEU A 473 35.10 -42.10 -12.44
CA LEU A 473 34.15 -42.01 -11.33
C LEU A 473 32.79 -42.66 -11.65
N LYS A 474 32.34 -42.61 -12.91
CA LYS A 474 31.13 -43.32 -13.35
C LYS A 474 31.32 -44.84 -13.26
N GLU A 475 32.49 -45.34 -13.67
CA GLU A 475 32.83 -46.78 -13.57
C GLU A 475 32.92 -47.26 -12.11
N PHE A 476 33.46 -46.45 -11.19
CA PHE A 476 33.60 -46.82 -9.78
C PHE A 476 32.30 -46.73 -8.95
N LEU A 477 31.34 -45.89 -9.33
CA LEU A 477 30.11 -45.66 -8.57
C LEU A 477 28.88 -46.42 -9.13
N GLY A 478 29.03 -47.17 -10.22
CA GLY A 478 27.98 -48.05 -10.75
C GLY A 478 26.70 -47.34 -11.20
N LEU A 479 26.78 -46.08 -11.62
CA LEU A 479 25.66 -45.32 -12.16
C LEU A 479 25.77 -45.30 -13.69
N HIS A 480 25.05 -46.23 -14.32
CA HIS A 480 24.79 -46.24 -15.76
C HIS A 480 23.71 -45.22 -16.14
#